data_AF-A0A8X7STH6-F1
#
_entry.id   AF-A0A8X7STH6-F1
#
_cell.length_a   1.000
_cell.length_b   1.000
_cell.length_c   1.000
_cell.angle_alpha   90.00
_cell.angle_beta   90.00
_cell.angle_gamma   90.00
#
_symmetry.space_group_name_H-M   'P 1'
#
loop_
_entity.id
_entity.type
_entity.pdbx_description
1 polymer ?
#
loop_
_entity_poly.entity_id
_entity_poly.type
_entity_poly.pdbx_seq_one_letter_code
_entity_poly.pdbx_strand_id
1 'polypeptide(L)'
;MAAILLADLQKDVDELDEDEEEEQGLLADVHLPDPIRPHDAPVSAAKARFDVEKSKKELCMAALAFFDDLHAVRAHLRTVWDDYGMKKVDLVTAAVTTNSALELFHRPHDELMKDVLSVFRELHDFLVYLVNFSRQ
;
A
#
# COMPACT_ATOMS: atom_id res chain seq x y z
N MET A 1 30.77 15.58 -28.66
CA MET A 1 30.03 16.40 -27.67
C MET A 1 29.56 15.60 -26.46
N ALA A 2 29.01 14.39 -26.63
CA ALA A 2 28.59 13.56 -25.47
C ALA A 2 29.76 13.03 -24.60
N ALA A 3 30.96 12.87 -25.15
CA ALA A 3 32.13 12.38 -24.40
C ALA A 3 32.75 13.41 -23.44
N ILE A 4 32.51 14.71 -23.67
CA ILE A 4 33.01 15.78 -22.79
C ILE A 4 32.11 15.91 -21.55
N LEU A 5 30.80 15.72 -21.71
CA LEU A 5 29.81 15.72 -20.63
C LEU A 5 29.99 14.58 -19.62
N LEU A 6 30.44 13.40 -20.08
CA LEU A 6 30.75 12.27 -19.19
C LEU A 6 32.04 12.47 -18.39
N ALA A 7 33.02 13.23 -18.92
CA ALA A 7 34.26 13.51 -18.23
C ALA A 7 34.10 14.58 -17.13
N ASP A 8 33.23 15.57 -17.33
CA ASP A 8 32.89 16.56 -16.30
C ASP A 8 32.13 15.90 -15.14
N LEU A 9 31.16 15.01 -15.42
CA LEU A 9 30.41 14.27 -14.39
C LEU A 9 31.26 13.28 -13.60
N GLN A 10 32.34 12.73 -14.19
CA GLN A 10 33.27 11.85 -13.50
C GLN A 10 34.19 12.64 -12.55
N LYS A 11 34.59 13.85 -12.97
CA LYS A 11 35.46 14.72 -12.19
C LYS A 11 34.74 15.27 -10.94
N ASP A 12 33.44 15.52 -11.04
CA ASP A 12 32.62 15.95 -9.90
C ASP A 12 32.40 14.84 -8.85
N VAL A 13 32.57 13.57 -9.22
CA VAL A 13 32.42 12.42 -8.30
C VAL A 13 33.73 12.11 -7.59
N ASP A 14 34.88 12.30 -8.25
CA ASP A 14 36.19 12.02 -7.66
C ASP A 14 36.71 13.15 -6.72
N GLU A 15 36.15 14.37 -6.78
CA GLU A 15 36.49 15.49 -5.85
C GLU A 15 35.69 15.47 -4.52
N LEU A 16 34.79 14.49 -4.31
CA LEU A 16 33.96 14.40 -3.09
C LEU A 16 34.51 13.43 -2.02
N ASP A 17 35.67 12.79 -2.27
CA ASP A 17 36.24 11.75 -1.40
C ASP A 17 37.44 12.23 -0.53
N GLU A 18 37.74 13.53 -0.42
CA GLU A 18 38.91 14.03 0.33
C GLU A 18 38.64 14.99 1.51
N ASP A 19 37.42 15.10 2.02
CA ASP A 19 37.15 15.86 3.27
C ASP A 19 36.51 14.98 4.37
N GLU A 20 37.19 13.88 4.74
CA GLU A 20 37.01 13.26 6.07
C GLU A 20 37.85 14.03 7.11
N GLU A 21 37.45 15.24 7.46
CA GLU A 21 37.88 15.86 8.72
C GLU A 21 36.86 15.55 9.82
N GLU A 22 37.32 14.81 10.83
CA GLU A 22 36.58 14.42 12.02
C GLU A 22 36.02 15.63 12.79
N GLU A 23 34.78 16.06 12.51
CA GLU A 23 34.04 16.97 13.39
C GLU A 23 33.40 16.18 14.55
N GLN A 24 34.24 15.57 15.39
CA GLN A 24 33.85 15.07 16.71
C GLN A 24 33.88 16.23 17.70
N GLY A 25 32.82 17.05 17.71
CA GLY A 25 32.75 18.19 18.62
C GLY A 25 31.34 18.75 18.86
N LEU A 26 30.77 18.43 20.03
CA LEU A 26 29.71 19.18 20.73
C LEU A 26 28.26 19.05 20.23
N LEU A 27 27.74 17.83 20.09
CA LEU A 27 26.35 17.59 20.52
C LEU A 27 26.38 17.33 22.03
N ALA A 28 26.37 18.38 22.84
CA ALA A 28 26.08 18.22 24.25
C ALA A 28 24.69 17.60 24.36
N ASP A 29 24.60 16.40 24.95
CA ASP A 29 23.34 15.75 25.27
C ASP A 29 22.51 16.73 26.12
N VAL A 30 21.55 17.40 25.47
CA VAL A 30 20.55 18.20 26.19
C VAL A 30 19.69 17.19 26.92
N HIS A 31 19.99 16.96 28.19
CA HIS A 31 19.15 16.17 29.07
C HIS A 31 17.84 16.93 29.31
N LEU A 32 16.83 16.66 28.46
CA LEU A 32 15.47 17.07 28.77
C LEU A 32 15.00 16.26 30.00
N PRO A 33 14.43 16.91 31.02
CA PRO A 33 13.80 16.17 32.11
C PRO A 33 12.68 15.31 31.54
N ASP A 34 12.53 14.09 32.09
CA ASP A 34 11.43 13.21 31.71
C ASP A 34 10.09 13.97 31.84
N PRO A 35 9.22 13.90 30.83
CA PRO A 35 7.92 14.57 30.90
C PRO A 35 7.17 14.06 32.13
N ILE A 36 6.72 14.99 32.98
CA ILE A 36 5.97 14.69 34.20
C ILE A 36 4.70 13.92 33.80
N ARG A 37 4.72 12.59 33.95
CA ARG A 37 3.53 11.77 33.77
C ARG A 37 2.70 11.87 35.04
N PRO A 38 1.42 12.27 34.96
CA PRO A 38 0.50 12.13 36.07
C PRO A 38 0.48 10.66 36.50
N HIS A 39 0.67 10.40 37.80
CA HIS A 39 0.72 9.05 38.36
C HIS A 39 -0.60 8.27 38.16
N ASP A 40 -1.68 9.01 37.86
CA ASP A 40 -3.03 8.50 37.62
C ASP A 40 -3.49 8.64 36.15
N ALA A 41 -2.55 8.78 35.19
CA ALA A 41 -2.92 8.83 33.77
C ALA A 41 -3.64 7.51 33.36
N PRO A 42 -4.93 7.56 32.98
CA PRO A 42 -5.75 6.35 32.81
C PRO A 42 -5.35 5.51 31.60
N VAL A 43 -4.55 6.06 30.69
CA VAL A 43 -4.13 5.41 29.45
C VAL A 43 -2.61 5.55 29.32
N SER A 44 -1.92 4.41 29.45
CA SER A 44 -0.52 4.33 29.00
C SER A 44 -0.49 4.45 27.48
N ALA A 45 0.22 5.44 26.95
CA ALA A 45 0.46 5.57 25.50
C ALA A 45 1.00 4.28 24.88
N ALA A 46 1.70 3.44 25.67
CA ALA A 46 2.18 2.12 25.24
C ALA A 46 1.06 1.10 24.93
N LYS A 47 -0.21 1.39 25.27
CA LYS A 47 -1.37 0.53 24.99
C LYS A 47 -2.37 1.15 24.02
N ALA A 48 -2.15 2.38 23.56
CA ALA A 48 -3.04 3.03 22.61
C ALA A 48 -2.85 2.39 21.22
N ARG A 49 -3.94 1.89 20.63
CA ARG A 49 -4.00 1.47 19.24
C ARG A 49 -4.68 2.57 18.45
N PHE A 50 -3.93 3.21 17.56
CA PHE A 50 -4.48 4.14 16.60
C PHE A 50 -4.73 3.38 15.30
N ASP A 51 -5.90 3.56 14.73
CA ASP A 51 -6.23 3.08 13.39
C ASP A 51 -6.64 4.28 12.55
N VAL A 52 -6.42 4.20 11.25
CA VAL A 52 -6.81 5.26 10.32
C VAL A 52 -8.31 5.16 10.13
N GLU A 53 -9.04 6.22 10.49
CA GLU A 53 -10.47 6.31 10.20
C GLU A 53 -10.66 6.34 8.67
N LYS A 54 -11.18 5.25 8.10
CA LYS A 54 -11.45 5.16 6.67
C LYS A 54 -12.79 5.83 6.37
N SER A 55 -12.74 6.96 5.68
CA SER A 55 -13.95 7.60 5.17
C SER A 55 -14.61 6.74 4.08
N LYS A 56 -15.92 6.92 3.87
CA LYS A 56 -16.66 6.23 2.80
C LYS A 56 -16.02 6.44 1.42
N LYS A 57 -15.49 7.64 1.17
CA LYS A 57 -14.80 7.97 -0.09
C LYS A 57 -13.54 7.12 -0.26
N GLU A 58 -12.73 6.98 0.78
CA GLU A 58 -11.53 6.13 0.74
C GLU A 58 -11.87 4.66 0.54
N LEU A 59 -12.95 4.17 1.18
CA LEU A 59 -13.43 2.80 0.97
C LEU A 59 -13.89 2.56 -0.47
N CYS A 60 -14.62 3.50 -1.08
CA CYS A 60 -14.99 3.43 -2.49
C CYS A 60 -13.76 3.46 -3.40
N MET A 61 -12.78 4.32 -3.11
CA MET A 61 -11.53 4.37 -3.88
C MET A 61 -10.73 3.08 -3.76
N ALA A 62 -10.63 2.51 -2.56
CA ALA A 62 -9.96 1.22 -2.33
C ALA A 62 -10.64 0.08 -3.10
N ALA A 63 -11.98 0.06 -3.12
CA ALA A 63 -12.73 -0.93 -3.90
C ALA A 63 -12.49 -0.77 -5.40
N LEU A 64 -12.52 0.45 -5.93
CA LEU A 64 -12.25 0.71 -7.35
C LEU A 64 -10.81 0.33 -7.74
N ALA A 65 -9.83 0.69 -6.91
CA ALA A 65 -8.43 0.32 -7.13
C ALA A 65 -8.24 -1.21 -7.12
N PHE A 66 -8.84 -1.91 -6.16
CA PHE A 66 -8.80 -3.37 -6.11
C PHE A 66 -9.36 -4.01 -7.38
N PHE A 67 -10.49 -3.50 -7.90
CA PHE A 67 -11.07 -4.03 -9.14
C PHE A 67 -10.22 -3.71 -10.38
N ASP A 68 -9.54 -2.56 -10.39
CA ASP A 68 -8.60 -2.21 -11.46
C ASP A 68 -7.39 -3.17 -11.48
N ASP A 69 -6.78 -3.42 -10.31
CA ASP A 69 -5.70 -4.39 -10.15
C ASP A 69 -6.14 -5.80 -10.57
N LEU A 70 -7.33 -6.23 -10.17
CA LEU A 70 -7.89 -7.53 -10.56
C LEU A 70 -8.11 -7.60 -12.08
N HIS A 71 -8.51 -6.49 -12.71
CA HIS A 71 -8.67 -6.42 -14.16
C HIS A 71 -7.33 -6.57 -14.87
N ALA A 72 -6.29 -5.88 -14.39
CA ALA A 72 -4.93 -5.98 -14.94
C ALA A 72 -4.37 -7.39 -14.80
N VAL A 73 -4.53 -8.03 -13.63
CA VAL A 73 -4.07 -9.41 -13.43
C VAL A 73 -4.85 -10.39 -14.31
N ARG A 74 -6.16 -10.23 -14.45
CA ARG A 74 -6.94 -11.06 -15.37
C ARG A 74 -6.45 -10.91 -16.82
N ALA A 75 -6.11 -9.70 -17.25
CA ALA A 75 -5.55 -9.47 -18.58
C ALA A 75 -4.20 -10.19 -18.74
N HIS A 76 -3.32 -10.10 -17.74
CA HIS A 76 -2.05 -10.83 -17.74
C HIS A 76 -2.25 -12.36 -17.80
N LEU A 77 -3.16 -12.91 -16.98
CA LEU A 77 -3.44 -14.34 -16.98
C LEU A 77 -3.97 -14.82 -18.34
N ARG A 78 -4.80 -14.03 -19.03
CA ARG A 78 -5.21 -14.35 -20.41
C ARG A 78 -4.00 -14.52 -21.34
N THR A 79 -3.05 -13.58 -21.29
CA THR A 79 -1.81 -13.68 -22.08
C THR A 79 -1.02 -14.96 -21.75
N VAL A 80 -0.92 -15.32 -20.46
CA VAL A 80 -0.24 -16.56 -20.04
C VAL A 80 -0.92 -17.80 -20.62
N TRP A 81 -2.25 -17.84 -20.62
CA TRP A 81 -3.01 -18.95 -21.19
C TRP A 81 -2.97 -18.97 -22.73
N ASP A 82 -2.91 -17.82 -23.38
CA ASP A 82 -2.70 -17.71 -24.82
C ASP A 82 -1.30 -18.23 -25.20
N ASP A 83 -0.27 -17.85 -24.46
CA ASP A 83 1.10 -18.32 -24.68
C ASP A 83 1.25 -19.83 -24.43
N TYR A 84 0.49 -20.39 -23.47
CA TYR A 84 0.37 -21.84 -23.30
C TYR A 84 -0.27 -22.49 -24.54
N GLY A 85 -1.37 -21.93 -25.05
CA GLY A 85 -2.02 -22.40 -26.28
C GLY A 85 -1.08 -22.37 -27.51
N MET A 86 -0.16 -21.41 -27.54
CA MET A 86 0.89 -21.29 -28.55
C MET A 86 2.13 -22.15 -28.29
N LYS A 87 2.15 -22.96 -27.22
CA LYS A 87 3.28 -23.79 -26.77
C LYS A 87 4.56 -23.00 -26.42
N LYS A 88 4.43 -21.72 -26.06
CA LYS A 88 5.57 -20.90 -25.62
C LYS A 88 5.89 -21.07 -24.14
N VAL A 89 4.88 -21.42 -23.34
CA VAL A 89 5.03 -21.80 -21.93
C VAL A 89 4.39 -23.17 -21.71
N ASP A 90 4.90 -23.93 -20.74
CA ASP A 90 4.30 -25.20 -20.36
C ASP A 90 3.09 -25.02 -19.42
N LEU A 91 2.31 -26.09 -19.29
CA LEU A 91 1.10 -26.09 -18.45
C LEU A 91 1.44 -25.84 -16.97
N VAL A 92 2.58 -26.33 -16.51
CA VAL A 92 3.00 -26.20 -15.10
C VAL A 92 3.24 -24.72 -14.78
N THR A 93 3.93 -24.01 -15.67
CA THR A 93 4.20 -22.58 -15.57
C THR A 93 2.90 -21.79 -15.56
N ALA A 94 2.01 -22.03 -16.53
CA ALA A 94 0.72 -21.33 -16.60
C ALA A 94 -0.14 -21.56 -15.34
N ALA A 95 -0.18 -22.79 -14.84
CA ALA A 95 -0.92 -23.15 -13.64
C ALA A 95 -0.32 -22.53 -12.36
N VAL A 96 1.00 -22.61 -12.19
CA VAL A 96 1.69 -22.01 -11.03
C VAL A 96 1.52 -20.50 -11.05
N THR A 97 1.73 -19.83 -12.19
CA THR A 97 1.51 -18.38 -12.31
C THR A 97 0.07 -18.00 -11.97
N THR A 98 -0.91 -18.76 -12.43
CA THR A 98 -2.33 -18.51 -12.09
C THR A 98 -2.57 -18.65 -10.58
N ASN A 99 -2.09 -19.72 -9.96
CA ASN A 99 -2.26 -19.94 -8.52
C ASN A 99 -1.57 -18.85 -7.71
N SER A 100 -0.33 -18.49 -8.06
CA SER A 100 0.41 -17.41 -7.39
C SER A 100 -0.31 -16.08 -7.55
N ALA A 101 -0.82 -15.76 -8.74
CA ALA A 101 -1.58 -14.53 -8.98
C ALA A 101 -2.86 -14.47 -8.13
N LEU A 102 -3.61 -15.57 -8.01
CA LEU A 102 -4.82 -15.62 -7.18
C LEU A 102 -4.49 -15.53 -5.68
N GLU A 103 -3.41 -16.18 -5.23
CA GLU A 103 -2.99 -16.13 -3.82
C GLU A 103 -2.63 -14.70 -3.39
N LEU A 104 -2.07 -13.88 -4.29
CA LEU A 104 -1.79 -12.47 -4.01
C LEU A 104 -3.06 -11.65 -3.69
N PHE A 105 -4.24 -12.07 -4.17
CA PHE A 105 -5.49 -11.36 -3.91
C PHE A 105 -6.23 -11.81 -2.66
N HIS A 106 -5.88 -12.95 -2.04
CA HIS A 106 -6.59 -13.42 -0.85
C HIS A 106 -6.63 -12.37 0.26
N ARG A 107 -5.46 -11.82 0.60
CA ARG A 107 -5.37 -10.85 1.69
C ARG A 107 -6.00 -9.50 1.35
N PRO A 108 -5.72 -8.86 0.19
CA PRO A 108 -6.40 -7.63 -0.21
C PRO A 108 -7.92 -7.79 -0.31
N HIS A 109 -8.40 -8.94 -0.80
CA HIS A 109 -9.83 -9.26 -0.84
C HIS A 109 -10.43 -9.28 0.57
N ASP A 110 -9.81 -10.00 1.51
CA ASP A 110 -10.35 -10.14 2.87
C ASP A 110 -10.33 -8.82 3.62
N GLU A 111 -9.29 -8.01 3.42
CA GLU A 111 -9.19 -6.65 3.98
C GLU A 111 -10.28 -5.74 3.39
N LEU A 112 -10.46 -5.75 2.07
CA LEU A 112 -11.51 -4.97 1.41
C LEU A 112 -12.91 -5.38 1.87
N MET A 113 -13.19 -6.69 1.94
CA MET A 113 -14.50 -7.20 2.30
C MET A 113 -14.88 -6.87 3.75
N LYS A 114 -13.93 -6.88 4.68
CA LYS A 114 -14.19 -6.45 6.08
C LYS A 114 -14.73 -5.02 6.14
N ASP A 115 -14.14 -4.13 5.35
CA ASP A 115 -14.47 -2.71 5.42
C ASP A 115 -15.69 -2.35 4.56
N VAL A 116 -15.78 -2.91 3.37
CA VAL A 116 -16.79 -2.58 2.35
C VAL A 116 -18.19 -3.13 2.69
N LEU A 117 -18.28 -4.25 3.42
CA LEU A 117 -19.56 -4.80 3.86
C LEU A 117 -20.37 -3.84 4.74
N SER A 118 -19.69 -2.99 5.52
CA SER A 118 -20.35 -1.97 6.35
C SER A 118 -21.06 -0.93 5.48
N VAL A 119 -20.39 -0.46 4.44
CA VAL A 119 -20.91 0.54 3.48
C VAL A 119 -22.10 -0.02 2.70
N PHE A 120 -22.01 -1.26 2.22
CA PHE A 120 -23.11 -1.89 1.48
C PHE A 120 -24.35 -2.14 2.34
N ARG A 121 -24.18 -2.43 3.63
CA ARG A 121 -25.31 -2.59 4.56
C ARG A 121 -26.07 -1.27 4.73
N GLU A 122 -25.36 -0.17 4.95
CA GLU A 122 -25.98 1.15 5.05
C GLU A 122 -26.70 1.55 3.75
N LEU A 123 -26.11 1.24 2.60
CA LEU A 123 -26.70 1.53 1.29
C LEU A 123 -27.96 0.69 1.06
N HIS A 124 -27.94 -0.59 1.44
CA HIS A 124 -29.10 -1.47 1.40
C HIS A 124 -30.23 -0.95 2.29
N ASP A 125 -29.93 -0.56 3.53
CA ASP A 125 -30.93 -0.06 4.47
C ASP A 125 -31.54 1.26 3.98
N PHE A 126 -30.74 2.13 3.38
CA PHE A 126 -31.21 3.34 2.71
C PHE A 126 -32.13 3.05 1.52
N LEU A 127 -31.76 2.09 0.66
CA LEU A 127 -32.59 1.69 -0.48
C LEU A 127 -33.92 1.08 -0.03
N VAL A 128 -33.89 0.23 1.01
CA VAL A 128 -35.11 -0.33 1.63
C VAL A 128 -36.00 0.78 2.21
N TYR A 129 -35.41 1.77 2.88
CA TYR A 129 -36.14 2.94 3.37
C TYR A 129 -36.80 3.72 2.23
N LEU A 130 -36.06 4.03 1.16
CA LEU A 130 -36.58 4.75 -0.01
C LEU A 130 -37.74 4.00 -0.68
N VAL A 131 -37.60 2.69 -0.85
CA VAL A 131 -38.66 1.86 -1.44
C VAL A 131 -39.92 1.89 -0.56
N ASN A 132 -39.77 1.79 0.76
CA ASN A 132 -40.91 1.86 1.68
C ASN A 132 -41.54 3.26 1.74
N PHE A 133 -40.73 4.32 1.69
CA PHE A 133 -41.19 5.70 1.62
C PHE A 133 -41.98 5.98 0.34
N SER A 134 -41.51 5.47 -0.81
CA SER A 134 -42.20 5.63 -2.10
C SER A 134 -43.53 4.88 -2.22
N ARG A 135 -43.88 4.04 -1.23
CA ARG A 135 -45.12 3.28 -1.16
C ARG A 135 -46.18 3.89 -0.24
N GLN A 136 -45.86 4.97 0.49
CA GLN A 136 -46.83 5.79 1.24
C GLN A 136 -47.37 6.92 0.36
#